data_AF-A0AAF0UMU8-F1
#
_entry.id   AF-A0AAF0UMU8-F1
#
_cell.length_a   1.000
_cell.length_b   1.000
_cell.length_c   1.000
_cell.angle_alpha   90.00
_cell.angle_beta   90.00
_cell.angle_gamma   90.00
#
_symmetry.space_group_name_H-M   'P 1'
#
loop_
_entity.id
_entity.type
_entity.pdbx_description
1 polymer ?
#
loop_
_entity_poly.entity_id
_entity_poly.type
_entity_poly.pdbx_seq_one_letter_code
_entity_poly.pdbx_strand_id
1 'polypeptide(L)'
;MAISSTDDFQTTIHKSYDKMSELKAFDDTKAGVKGLVDAGITEVPQIFVLPPKDRPESSDTCETQFIFPVIDLEGIAKDPIKHKEIVDKVRDASETWGFFQVVNHGIPVSVLEEMLQGTRKFFEQDIEVKNQYYTRDITKKVVHSCNFDLYSPSVPAANWRDTLFCIMAPNPPSPEEFPTACREILMEFSDHIMKLGKSVFELLSEGLGLNPSHLNDIGCAEGLVVLGHYYPACPQPELTMGTSKHSDSSFITMLLQDHIGGLQVLHQNQWIDVPPMPGAIVVNIGDLLQALISNDKYISVEHRVLTNKLSSRISVACFFGTYPLASSNLYGPITELLSEDNPPKYRVTTVNDYASYYRKKGLDGTSALLHYKI
;
A
#
# COMPACT_ATOMS: atom_id res chain seq x y z
N MET A 1 -3.71 -57.17 44.34
CA MET A 1 -4.08 -55.74 44.43
C MET A 1 -2.93 -54.92 43.89
N ALA A 2 -3.10 -54.34 42.72
CA ALA A 2 -2.34 -53.20 42.23
C ALA A 2 -3.25 -52.51 41.21
N ILE A 3 -3.63 -51.26 41.49
CA ILE A 3 -4.42 -50.38 40.63
C ILE A 3 -3.45 -49.30 40.14
N SER A 4 -3.33 -49.16 38.82
CA SER A 4 -2.75 -48.03 38.06
C SER A 4 -2.69 -48.54 36.60
N SER A 5 -3.11 -47.86 35.56
CA SER A 5 -3.43 -46.46 35.34
C SER A 5 -4.36 -46.37 34.12
N THR A 6 -5.35 -45.49 34.21
CA THR A 6 -6.08 -44.92 33.10
C THR A 6 -5.14 -44.03 32.29
N ASP A 7 -4.61 -44.52 31.16
CA ASP A 7 -3.76 -43.69 30.29
C ASP A 7 -3.87 -44.02 28.79
N ASP A 8 -5.04 -44.52 28.35
CA ASP A 8 -5.26 -44.95 26.97
C ASP A 8 -6.40 -44.20 26.25
N PHE A 9 -6.65 -42.92 26.61
CA PHE A 9 -7.71 -42.12 25.97
C PHE A 9 -7.37 -40.65 25.68
N GLN A 10 -6.09 -40.30 25.46
CA GLN A 10 -5.69 -38.97 24.98
C GLN A 10 -4.68 -39.00 23.82
N THR A 11 -4.88 -39.88 22.85
CA THR A 11 -4.25 -39.78 21.52
C THR A 11 -5.30 -39.35 20.50
N THR A 12 -5.86 -38.15 20.70
CA THR A 12 -6.57 -37.44 19.64
C THR A 12 -5.51 -36.89 18.68
N ILE A 13 -5.47 -37.45 17.48
CA ILE A 13 -4.61 -37.05 16.37
C ILE A 13 -4.85 -35.56 16.07
N HIS A 14 -3.97 -34.68 16.57
CA HIS A 14 -3.81 -33.35 15.99
C HIS A 14 -3.24 -33.56 14.60
N LYS A 15 -4.12 -33.62 13.57
CA LYS A 15 -3.66 -33.45 12.18
C LYS A 15 -2.90 -32.13 12.13
N SER A 16 -1.60 -32.19 11.85
CA SER A 16 -0.80 -30.98 11.65
C SER A 16 -1.45 -30.16 10.54
N TYR A 17 -1.86 -28.94 10.87
CA TYR A 17 -2.42 -28.02 9.90
C TYR A 17 -1.44 -27.79 8.76
N ASP A 18 -1.82 -28.16 7.53
CA ASP A 18 -1.00 -27.96 6.33
C ASP A 18 -1.41 -26.66 5.63
N LYS A 19 -0.79 -25.56 6.07
CA LYS A 19 -1.00 -24.22 5.50
C LYS A 19 -0.74 -24.18 4.00
N MET A 20 0.28 -24.88 3.51
CA MET A 20 0.69 -24.79 2.10
C MET A 20 -0.35 -25.43 1.18
N SER A 21 -0.92 -26.57 1.58
CA SER A 21 -2.00 -27.20 0.83
C SER A 21 -3.25 -26.33 0.79
N GLU A 22 -3.62 -25.66 1.89
CA GLU A 22 -4.76 -24.75 1.91
C GLU A 22 -4.53 -23.50 1.06
N LEU A 23 -3.34 -22.89 1.13
CA LEU A 23 -2.97 -21.75 0.27
C LEU A 23 -3.06 -22.12 -1.21
N LYS A 24 -2.55 -23.29 -1.59
CA LYS A 24 -2.61 -23.76 -2.97
C LYS A 24 -4.06 -24.03 -3.41
N ALA A 25 -4.86 -24.67 -2.58
CA ALA A 25 -6.27 -24.91 -2.88
C ALA A 25 -7.05 -23.59 -3.08
N PHE A 26 -6.79 -22.58 -2.23
CA PHE A 26 -7.36 -21.25 -2.37
C PHE A 26 -6.91 -20.56 -3.66
N ASP A 27 -5.61 -20.58 -3.96
CA ASP A 27 -5.02 -19.96 -5.15
C ASP A 27 -5.51 -20.62 -6.46
N ASP A 28 -5.65 -21.95 -6.46
CA ASP A 28 -6.14 -22.73 -7.61
C ASP A 28 -7.59 -22.39 -7.98
N THR A 29 -8.40 -21.85 -7.04
CA THR A 29 -9.75 -21.37 -7.34
C THR A 29 -9.76 -20.16 -8.26
N LYS A 30 -8.72 -19.32 -8.18
CA LYS A 30 -8.61 -18.00 -8.84
C LYS A 30 -9.74 -17.02 -8.51
N ALA A 31 -10.60 -17.37 -7.54
CA ALA A 31 -11.80 -16.62 -7.19
C ALA A 31 -11.50 -15.44 -6.25
N GLY A 32 -10.33 -15.48 -5.60
CA GLY A 32 -9.93 -14.50 -4.60
C GLY A 32 -10.77 -14.57 -3.33
N VAL A 33 -10.56 -13.59 -2.45
CA VAL A 33 -11.30 -13.46 -1.19
C VAL A 33 -12.77 -13.17 -1.47
N LYS A 34 -13.07 -12.39 -2.52
CA LYS A 34 -14.46 -12.13 -2.91
C LYS A 34 -15.19 -13.43 -3.27
N GLY A 35 -14.55 -14.35 -3.98
CA GLY A 35 -15.16 -15.65 -4.29
C GLY A 35 -15.52 -16.46 -3.05
N LEU A 36 -14.73 -16.37 -1.98
CA LEU A 36 -15.07 -16.99 -0.70
C LEU A 36 -16.32 -16.36 -0.09
N VAL A 37 -16.41 -15.02 -0.09
CA VAL A 37 -17.58 -14.30 0.42
C VAL A 37 -18.83 -14.58 -0.40
N ASP A 38 -18.72 -14.61 -1.73
CA ASP A 38 -19.82 -14.96 -2.63
C ASP A 38 -20.32 -16.41 -2.40
N ALA A 39 -19.44 -17.31 -1.93
CA ALA A 39 -19.80 -18.67 -1.53
C ALA A 39 -20.49 -18.76 -0.15
N GLY A 40 -20.66 -17.64 0.56
CA GLY A 40 -21.44 -17.56 1.79
C GLY A 40 -20.73 -18.10 3.03
N ILE A 41 -19.40 -18.00 3.09
CA ILE A 41 -18.64 -18.43 4.27
C ILE A 41 -19.06 -17.66 5.53
N THR A 42 -19.08 -18.38 6.67
CA THR A 42 -19.39 -17.80 7.99
C THR A 42 -18.17 -17.69 8.89
N GLU A 43 -17.08 -18.38 8.53
CA GLU A 43 -15.82 -18.39 9.26
C GLU A 43 -14.66 -18.08 8.31
N VAL A 44 -13.66 -17.36 8.81
CA VAL A 44 -12.46 -17.01 8.08
C VAL A 44 -11.55 -18.25 7.99
N PRO A 45 -11.13 -18.70 6.78
CA PRO A 45 -10.21 -19.82 6.64
C PRO A 45 -8.89 -19.60 7.37
N GLN A 46 -8.26 -20.68 7.85
CA GLN A 46 -7.10 -20.61 8.73
C GLN A 46 -5.90 -19.91 8.06
N ILE A 47 -5.79 -19.92 6.73
CA ILE A 47 -4.76 -19.17 5.99
C ILE A 47 -4.83 -17.65 6.18
N PHE A 48 -5.97 -17.10 6.57
CA PHE A 48 -6.18 -15.67 6.81
C PHE A 48 -6.17 -15.29 8.30
N VAL A 49 -6.14 -16.27 9.20
CA VAL A 49 -6.18 -16.05 10.65
C VAL A 49 -4.80 -15.65 11.16
N LEU A 50 -4.72 -14.44 11.71
CA LEU A 50 -3.50 -13.90 12.29
C LEU A 50 -3.15 -14.58 13.63
N PRO A 51 -1.84 -14.74 13.91
CA PRO A 51 -1.36 -15.10 15.24
C PRO A 51 -1.90 -14.14 16.30
N PRO A 52 -2.20 -14.58 17.53
CA PRO A 52 -2.80 -13.72 18.56
C PRO A 52 -2.10 -12.37 18.78
N LYS A 53 -0.77 -12.35 18.71
CA LYS A 53 0.07 -11.14 18.88
C LYS A 53 -0.05 -10.10 17.75
N ASP A 54 -0.55 -10.52 16.59
CA ASP A 54 -0.64 -9.70 15.37
C ASP A 54 -2.10 -9.32 15.04
N ARG A 55 -3.06 -9.79 15.85
CA ARG A 55 -4.47 -9.46 15.68
C ARG A 55 -4.71 -7.99 16.03
N PRO A 56 -5.66 -7.33 15.35
CA PRO A 56 -6.06 -5.98 15.75
C PRO A 56 -6.66 -6.03 17.15
N GLU A 57 -6.04 -5.36 18.12
CA GLU A 57 -6.59 -5.22 19.46
C GLU A 57 -7.84 -4.33 19.42
N SER A 58 -8.89 -4.70 20.15
CA SER A 58 -10.14 -3.92 20.22
C SER A 58 -10.01 -2.61 21.01
N SER A 59 -8.82 -2.31 21.56
CA SER A 59 -8.60 -1.26 22.57
C SER A 59 -7.58 -0.19 22.17
N ASP A 60 -7.21 -0.07 20.89
CA ASP A 60 -6.46 1.11 20.40
C ASP A 60 -7.38 2.34 20.30
N THR A 61 -8.25 2.58 21.29
CA THR A 61 -8.96 3.85 21.42
C THR A 61 -7.94 4.89 21.87
N CYS A 62 -7.43 5.63 20.91
CA CYS A 62 -6.54 6.74 21.14
C CYS A 62 -7.23 7.80 22.02
N GLU A 63 -6.81 7.93 23.28
CA GLU A 63 -7.30 8.98 24.20
C GLU A 63 -6.85 10.39 23.74
N THR A 64 -5.81 10.45 22.91
CA THR A 64 -5.27 11.66 22.30
C THR A 64 -5.97 11.97 20.98
N GLN A 65 -6.62 13.14 20.87
CA GLN A 65 -7.11 13.63 19.58
C GLN A 65 -5.94 14.07 18.72
N PHE A 66 -5.51 13.22 17.78
CA PHE A 66 -4.61 13.65 16.73
C PHE A 66 -5.38 14.34 15.60
N ILE A 67 -4.81 15.41 15.07
CA ILE A 67 -5.31 16.07 13.87
C ILE A 67 -4.46 15.56 12.71
N PHE A 68 -5.05 14.73 11.86
CA PHE A 68 -4.37 14.23 10.67
C PHE A 68 -4.04 15.39 9.72
N PRO A 69 -2.82 15.49 9.18
CA PRO A 69 -2.45 16.63 8.34
C PRO A 69 -3.27 16.69 7.05
N VAL A 70 -3.90 17.83 6.79
CA VAL A 70 -4.63 18.12 5.55
C VAL A 70 -4.01 19.35 4.90
N ILE A 71 -3.61 19.21 3.64
CA ILE A 71 -2.91 20.22 2.86
C ILE A 71 -3.80 20.64 1.70
N ASP A 72 -4.21 21.91 1.73
CA ASP A 72 -5.02 22.53 0.69
C ASP A 72 -4.12 23.11 -0.41
N LEU A 73 -4.21 22.56 -1.63
CA LEU A 73 -3.43 22.99 -2.78
C LEU A 73 -4.10 24.12 -3.60
N GLU A 74 -5.25 24.62 -3.16
CA GLU A 74 -5.96 25.69 -3.88
C GLU A 74 -5.06 26.92 -4.05
N GLY A 75 -4.94 27.44 -5.28
CA GLY A 75 -4.24 28.70 -5.51
C GLY A 75 -2.72 28.67 -5.33
N ILE A 76 -2.11 27.49 -5.14
CA ILE A 76 -0.66 27.32 -4.97
C ILE A 76 0.17 28.01 -6.07
N ALA A 77 -0.29 27.95 -7.32
CA ALA A 77 0.40 28.55 -8.46
C ALA A 77 0.25 30.07 -8.58
N LYS A 78 -0.61 30.71 -7.76
CA LYS A 78 -0.96 32.13 -7.91
C LYS A 78 -0.37 33.02 -6.83
N ASP A 79 -0.08 32.48 -5.65
CA ASP A 79 0.35 33.24 -4.49
C ASP A 79 1.66 32.66 -3.91
N PRO A 80 2.80 33.38 -4.04
CA PRO A 80 4.08 32.94 -3.51
C PRO A 80 4.10 32.74 -1.98
N ILE A 81 3.29 33.48 -1.24
CA ILE A 81 3.20 33.32 0.22
C ILE A 81 2.49 32.00 0.52
N LYS A 82 1.35 31.75 -0.14
CA LYS A 82 0.61 30.49 -0.02
C LYS A 82 1.44 29.29 -0.47
N HIS A 83 2.21 29.42 -1.55
CA HIS A 83 3.16 28.39 -2.00
C HIS A 83 4.13 28.02 -0.87
N LYS A 84 4.78 29.02 -0.27
CA LYS A 84 5.74 28.77 0.82
C LYS A 84 5.08 28.11 2.03
N GLU A 85 3.89 28.55 2.43
CA GLU A 85 3.13 27.93 3.51
C GLU A 85 2.78 26.46 3.21
N ILE A 86 2.42 26.14 1.96
CA ILE A 86 2.14 24.78 1.54
C ILE A 86 3.41 23.93 1.57
N VAL A 87 4.55 24.44 1.08
CA VAL A 87 5.85 23.76 1.17
C VAL A 87 6.22 23.47 2.63
N ASP A 88 6.04 24.43 3.53
CA ASP A 88 6.31 24.25 4.96
C ASP A 88 5.40 23.17 5.58
N LYS A 89 4.11 23.13 5.21
CA LYS A 89 3.17 22.08 5.66
C LYS A 89 3.52 20.70 5.10
N VAL A 90 3.91 20.62 3.82
CA VAL A 90 4.34 19.36 3.20
C VAL A 90 5.61 18.85 3.87
N ARG A 91 6.59 19.72 4.14
CA ARG A 91 7.79 19.36 4.89
C ARG A 91 7.42 18.83 6.28
N ASP A 92 6.68 19.61 7.06
CA ASP A 92 6.31 19.25 8.45
C ASP A 92 5.57 17.91 8.51
N ALA A 93 4.56 17.70 7.66
CA ALA A 93 3.84 16.43 7.60
C ALA A 93 4.74 15.27 7.15
N SER A 94 5.68 15.49 6.23
CA SER A 94 6.60 14.46 5.75
C SER A 94 7.66 14.08 6.79
N GLU A 95 8.07 15.01 7.66
CA GLU A 95 9.05 14.80 8.74
C GLU A 95 8.41 14.20 10.00
N THR A 96 7.17 14.57 10.32
CA THR A 96 6.53 14.20 11.60
C THR A 96 5.51 13.07 11.47
N TRP A 97 4.79 13.00 10.35
CA TRP A 97 3.74 12.01 10.10
C TRP A 97 4.12 10.98 9.05
N GLY A 98 4.92 11.36 8.04
CA GLY A 98 5.14 10.56 6.85
C GLY A 98 3.88 10.38 5.98
N PHE A 99 2.78 11.04 6.35
CA PHE A 99 1.44 10.89 5.81
C PHE A 99 0.72 12.23 5.86
N PHE A 100 -0.06 12.55 4.82
CA PHE A 100 -0.95 13.69 4.78
C PHE A 100 -2.04 13.51 3.75
N GLN A 101 -3.13 14.25 3.86
CA GLN A 101 -4.15 14.36 2.81
C GLN A 101 -3.91 15.62 2.00
N VAL A 102 -4.10 15.53 0.69
CA VAL A 102 -4.19 16.71 -0.18
C VAL A 102 -5.64 16.90 -0.64
N VAL A 103 -6.09 18.15 -0.62
CA VAL A 103 -7.40 18.59 -1.12
C VAL A 103 -7.21 19.72 -2.12
N ASN A 104 -8.25 20.00 -2.92
CA ASN A 104 -8.20 21.01 -3.99
C ASN A 104 -6.99 20.83 -4.94
N HIS A 105 -6.60 19.57 -5.16
CA HIS A 105 -5.45 19.17 -5.98
C HIS A 105 -5.73 19.24 -7.51
N GLY A 106 -6.93 19.66 -7.91
CA GLY A 106 -7.29 19.89 -9.32
C GLY A 106 -7.71 18.66 -10.12
N ILE A 107 -7.82 17.47 -9.51
CA ILE A 107 -8.42 16.30 -10.16
C ILE A 107 -9.94 16.41 -10.00
N PRO A 108 -10.73 16.27 -11.07
CA PRO A 108 -12.19 16.33 -10.96
C PRO A 108 -12.72 15.24 -10.03
N VAL A 109 -13.67 15.59 -9.16
CA VAL A 109 -14.28 14.62 -8.23
C VAL A 109 -14.94 13.46 -8.97
N SER A 110 -15.53 13.71 -10.15
CA SER A 110 -16.10 12.67 -11.00
C SER A 110 -15.07 11.61 -11.41
N VAL A 111 -13.82 12.01 -11.70
CA VAL A 111 -12.75 11.07 -12.06
C VAL A 111 -12.41 10.17 -10.87
N LEU A 112 -12.39 10.72 -9.65
CA LEU A 112 -12.14 9.95 -8.43
C LEU A 112 -13.28 8.94 -8.17
N GLU A 113 -14.53 9.39 -8.26
CA GLU A 113 -15.71 8.54 -8.03
C GLU A 113 -15.82 7.44 -9.09
N GLU A 114 -15.62 7.78 -10.37
CA GLU A 114 -15.62 6.82 -11.47
C GLU A 114 -14.50 5.81 -11.35
N MET A 115 -13.31 6.20 -10.86
CA MET A 115 -12.21 5.27 -10.64
C MET A 115 -12.56 4.24 -9.56
N LEU A 116 -13.08 4.69 -8.41
CA LEU A 116 -13.56 3.78 -7.35
C LEU A 116 -14.67 2.85 -7.86
N GLN A 117 -15.62 3.39 -8.63
CA GLN A 117 -16.71 2.62 -9.21
C GLN A 117 -16.21 1.63 -10.28
N GLY A 118 -15.23 2.01 -11.09
CA GLY A 118 -14.60 1.15 -12.10
C GLY A 118 -13.88 -0.03 -11.45
N THR A 119 -13.10 0.23 -10.39
CA THR A 119 -12.47 -0.83 -9.59
C THR A 119 -13.54 -1.76 -8.99
N ARG A 120 -14.60 -1.21 -8.38
CA ARG A 120 -15.70 -2.01 -7.85
C ARG A 120 -16.34 -2.90 -8.91
N LYS A 121 -16.69 -2.32 -10.07
CA LYS A 121 -17.28 -3.03 -11.21
C LYS A 121 -16.42 -4.20 -11.64
N PHE A 122 -15.09 -4.02 -11.75
CA PHE A 122 -14.18 -5.11 -12.09
C PHE A 122 -14.29 -6.30 -11.12
N PHE A 123 -14.28 -6.07 -9.82
CA PHE A 123 -14.33 -7.16 -8.85
C PHE A 123 -15.72 -7.79 -8.71
N GLU A 124 -16.78 -7.04 -8.99
CA GLU A 124 -18.17 -7.50 -9.00
C GLU A 124 -18.57 -8.25 -10.29
N GLN A 125 -17.67 -8.36 -11.29
CA GLN A 125 -17.86 -9.22 -12.45
C GLN A 125 -17.73 -10.72 -12.12
N ASP A 126 -18.26 -11.53 -13.04
CA ASP A 126 -18.13 -12.98 -13.04
C ASP A 126 -16.66 -13.43 -12.99
N ILE A 127 -16.43 -14.57 -12.35
CA ILE A 127 -15.10 -15.12 -12.15
C ILE A 127 -14.38 -15.39 -13.48
N GLU A 128 -15.10 -15.77 -14.53
CA GLU A 128 -14.56 -16.04 -15.86
C GLU A 128 -13.89 -14.80 -16.48
N VAL A 129 -14.44 -13.61 -16.21
CA VAL A 129 -13.87 -12.35 -16.70
C VAL A 129 -12.61 -11.99 -15.91
N LYS A 130 -12.67 -12.07 -14.58
CA LYS A 130 -11.54 -11.77 -13.70
C LYS A 130 -10.38 -12.76 -13.89
N ASN A 131 -10.68 -14.02 -14.17
CA ASN A 131 -9.70 -15.09 -14.41
C ASN A 131 -8.81 -14.86 -15.62
N GLN A 132 -9.23 -14.03 -16.58
CA GLN A 132 -8.39 -13.64 -17.72
C GLN A 132 -7.15 -12.86 -17.28
N TYR A 133 -7.26 -12.16 -16.14
CA TYR A 133 -6.20 -11.37 -15.54
C TYR A 133 -5.50 -12.12 -14.39
N TYR A 134 -6.02 -13.28 -13.97
CA TYR A 134 -5.49 -13.99 -12.82
C TYR A 134 -4.15 -14.64 -13.13
N THR A 135 -3.10 -14.14 -12.50
CA THR A 135 -1.75 -14.69 -12.64
C THR A 135 -0.87 -14.32 -11.46
N ARG A 136 0.16 -15.13 -11.21
CA ARG A 136 1.27 -14.81 -10.30
C ARG A 136 2.55 -14.43 -11.05
N ASP A 137 2.48 -14.37 -12.37
CA ASP A 137 3.59 -13.92 -13.22
C ASP A 137 3.79 -12.41 -13.07
N ILE A 138 4.86 -12.05 -12.37
CA ILE A 138 5.25 -10.67 -12.08
C ILE A 138 5.75 -9.89 -13.31
N THR A 139 5.93 -10.55 -14.45
CA THR A 139 6.35 -9.88 -15.70
C THR A 139 5.16 -9.27 -16.45
N LYS A 140 3.94 -9.65 -16.09
CA LYS A 140 2.72 -9.12 -16.69
C LYS A 140 2.44 -7.70 -16.20
N LYS A 141 1.96 -6.85 -17.11
CA LYS A 141 1.68 -5.44 -16.83
C LYS A 141 0.29 -5.21 -16.22
N VAL A 142 -0.64 -6.14 -16.41
CA VAL A 142 -1.98 -6.16 -15.80
C VAL A 142 -2.16 -7.51 -15.13
N VAL A 143 -2.43 -7.50 -13.82
CA VAL A 143 -2.52 -8.72 -13.00
C VAL A 143 -3.65 -8.60 -12.00
N HIS A 144 -4.48 -9.62 -11.92
CA HIS A 144 -5.43 -9.82 -10.83
C HIS A 144 -4.91 -10.93 -9.89
N SER A 145 -4.84 -10.66 -8.60
CA SER A 145 -4.49 -11.65 -7.57
C SER A 145 -4.89 -11.16 -6.17
N CYS A 146 -4.85 -12.03 -5.16
CA CYS A 146 -5.16 -11.64 -3.77
C CYS A 146 -3.96 -11.00 -3.04
N ASN A 147 -2.84 -11.73 -3.02
CA ASN A 147 -1.63 -11.42 -2.26
C ASN A 147 -0.41 -11.73 -3.13
N PHE A 148 0.48 -10.75 -3.33
CA PHE A 148 1.71 -10.94 -4.09
C PHE A 148 2.71 -11.85 -3.35
N ASP A 149 2.61 -11.89 -2.02
CA ASP A 149 3.46 -12.62 -1.08
C ASP A 149 2.79 -13.87 -0.51
N LEU A 150 1.73 -14.39 -1.14
CA LEU A 150 0.91 -15.51 -0.63
C LEU A 150 1.75 -16.72 -0.17
N TYR A 151 2.82 -17.04 -0.90
CA TYR A 151 3.69 -18.18 -0.64
C TYR A 151 4.98 -17.82 0.13
N SER A 152 5.10 -16.59 0.62
CA SER A 152 6.27 -16.18 1.40
C SER A 152 6.26 -16.88 2.76
N PRO A 153 7.34 -17.56 3.17
CA PRO A 153 7.40 -18.27 4.45
C PRO A 153 7.40 -17.33 5.66
N SER A 154 7.78 -16.06 5.47
CA SER A 154 7.78 -15.03 6.51
C SER A 154 6.38 -14.47 6.81
N VAL A 155 5.40 -14.70 5.93
CA VAL A 155 4.05 -14.14 6.06
C VAL A 155 3.19 -15.08 6.92
N PRO A 156 2.74 -14.66 8.11
CA PRO A 156 2.04 -15.55 9.04
C PRO A 156 0.63 -15.90 8.57
N ALA A 157 -0.07 -14.97 7.91
CA ALA A 157 -1.40 -15.14 7.33
C ALA A 157 -1.55 -14.31 6.06
N ALA A 158 -2.36 -14.77 5.12
CA ALA A 158 -2.73 -14.01 3.92
C ALA A 158 -3.64 -12.83 4.29
N ASN A 159 -3.61 -11.76 3.49
CA ASN A 159 -4.50 -10.62 3.69
C ASN A 159 -5.87 -10.86 3.07
N TRP A 160 -6.90 -10.35 3.73
CA TRP A 160 -8.30 -10.37 3.31
C TRP A 160 -8.59 -9.29 2.25
N ARG A 161 -7.98 -9.44 1.07
CA ARG A 161 -8.18 -8.55 -0.07
C ARG A 161 -7.95 -9.24 -1.40
N ASP A 162 -8.55 -8.65 -2.42
CA ASP A 162 -8.22 -8.88 -3.82
C ASP A 162 -7.61 -7.61 -4.44
N THR A 163 -6.73 -7.78 -5.41
CA THR A 163 -5.95 -6.70 -6.02
C THR A 163 -5.95 -6.81 -7.54
N LEU A 164 -6.15 -5.68 -8.21
CA LEU A 164 -5.88 -5.46 -9.63
C LEU A 164 -4.66 -4.55 -9.72
N PHE A 165 -3.57 -5.07 -10.27
CA PHE A 165 -2.31 -4.38 -10.46
C PHE A 165 -2.17 -3.96 -11.92
N CYS A 166 -1.81 -2.70 -12.14
CA CYS A 166 -1.62 -2.12 -13.47
C CYS A 166 -0.37 -1.24 -13.52
N ILE A 167 0.55 -1.52 -14.44
CA ILE A 167 1.69 -0.63 -14.72
C ILE A 167 1.20 0.50 -15.63
N MET A 168 1.30 1.75 -15.18
CA MET A 168 0.81 2.92 -15.93
C MET A 168 1.94 3.78 -16.50
N ALA A 169 3.14 3.75 -15.89
CA ALA A 169 4.31 4.43 -16.41
C ALA A 169 5.59 3.62 -16.19
N PRO A 170 6.59 3.77 -17.07
CA PRO A 170 6.60 4.66 -18.25
C PRO A 170 5.98 4.04 -19.51
N ASN A 171 5.85 2.71 -19.55
CA ASN A 171 5.35 1.99 -20.71
C ASN A 171 4.02 1.27 -20.37
N PRO A 172 2.89 1.98 -20.36
CA PRO A 172 1.59 1.36 -20.06
C PRO A 172 1.26 0.24 -21.08
N PRO A 173 0.41 -0.72 -20.69
CA PRO A 173 -0.27 -1.63 -21.62
C PRO A 173 -1.02 -0.89 -22.73
N SER A 174 -1.31 -1.60 -23.81
CA SER A 174 -2.30 -1.14 -24.79
C SER A 174 -3.70 -1.07 -24.14
N PRO A 175 -4.59 -0.16 -24.57
CA PRO A 175 -5.91 -0.01 -23.97
C PRO A 175 -6.69 -1.33 -23.91
N GLU A 176 -6.56 -2.18 -24.93
CA GLU A 176 -7.24 -3.48 -25.03
C GLU A 176 -6.84 -4.47 -23.93
N GLU A 177 -5.63 -4.33 -23.38
CA GLU A 177 -5.13 -5.16 -22.28
C GLU A 177 -5.75 -4.81 -20.93
N PHE A 178 -6.34 -3.63 -20.77
CA PHE A 178 -7.02 -3.28 -19.51
C PHE A 178 -8.43 -3.88 -19.43
N PRO A 179 -8.89 -4.23 -18.21
CA PRO A 179 -10.27 -4.67 -18.00
C PRO A 179 -11.26 -3.63 -18.48
N THR A 180 -12.21 -4.04 -19.33
CA THR A 180 -13.21 -3.14 -19.92
C THR A 180 -13.99 -2.35 -18.87
N ALA A 181 -14.19 -2.92 -17.67
CA ALA A 181 -14.91 -2.30 -16.57
C ALA A 181 -14.27 -1.00 -16.04
N CYS A 182 -12.94 -0.85 -16.17
CA CYS A 182 -12.20 0.29 -15.63
C CYS A 182 -11.16 0.88 -16.59
N ARG A 183 -11.12 0.45 -17.86
CA ARG A 183 -10.10 0.82 -18.85
C ARG A 183 -9.93 2.34 -19.01
N GLU A 184 -10.98 3.00 -19.50
CA GLU A 184 -10.91 4.43 -19.84
C GLU A 184 -10.59 5.28 -18.60
N ILE A 185 -11.28 5.00 -17.50
CA ILE A 185 -11.11 5.75 -16.27
C ILE A 185 -9.74 5.51 -15.61
N LEU A 186 -9.18 4.30 -15.71
CA LEU A 186 -7.84 4.01 -15.21
C LEU A 186 -6.78 4.83 -15.95
N MET A 187 -6.92 4.97 -17.27
CA MET A 187 -6.03 5.79 -18.09
C MET A 187 -6.15 7.26 -17.71
N GLU A 188 -7.36 7.82 -17.71
CA GLU A 188 -7.62 9.22 -17.35
C GLU A 188 -7.15 9.55 -15.92
N PHE A 189 -7.52 8.71 -14.95
CA PHE A 189 -7.10 8.85 -13.55
C PHE A 189 -5.57 8.80 -13.42
N SER A 190 -4.90 7.88 -14.13
CA SER A 190 -3.44 7.77 -14.07
C SER A 190 -2.74 9.01 -14.61
N ASP A 191 -3.26 9.66 -15.66
CA ASP A 191 -2.72 10.91 -16.19
C ASP A 191 -2.83 12.06 -15.18
N HIS A 192 -3.96 12.11 -14.48
CA HIS A 192 -4.18 13.07 -13.40
C HIS A 192 -3.24 12.83 -12.20
N ILE A 193 -3.09 11.57 -11.78
CA ILE A 193 -2.18 11.19 -10.71
C ILE A 193 -0.73 11.48 -11.09
N MET A 194 -0.30 11.20 -12.32
CA MET A 194 1.06 11.52 -12.78
C MET A 194 1.36 13.02 -12.68
N LYS A 195 0.41 13.89 -13.05
CA LYS A 195 0.55 15.34 -12.94
C LYS A 195 0.64 15.77 -11.47
N LEU A 196 -0.26 15.27 -10.62
CA LEU A 196 -0.25 15.57 -9.20
C LEU A 196 1.03 15.07 -8.51
N GLY A 197 1.49 13.86 -8.85
CA GLY A 197 2.73 13.26 -8.38
C GLY A 197 3.94 14.15 -8.62
N LYS A 198 4.10 14.65 -9.86
CA LYS A 198 5.19 15.58 -10.21
C LYS A 198 5.16 16.85 -9.38
N SER A 199 3.98 17.45 -9.18
CA SER A 199 3.83 18.64 -8.34
C SER A 199 4.11 18.36 -6.87
N VAL A 200 3.72 17.20 -6.33
CA VAL A 200 4.06 16.82 -4.96
C VAL A 200 5.55 16.58 -4.80
N PHE A 201 6.22 15.98 -5.78
CA PHE A 201 7.69 15.88 -5.79
C PHE A 201 8.39 17.23 -5.82
N GLU A 202 7.82 18.24 -6.48
CA GLU A 202 8.35 19.61 -6.45
C GLU A 202 8.28 20.20 -5.04
N LEU A 203 7.13 20.10 -4.39
CA LEU A 203 6.93 20.57 -3.01
C LEU A 203 7.82 19.84 -2.01
N LEU A 204 8.01 18.52 -2.19
CA LEU A 204 8.91 17.72 -1.36
C LEU A 204 10.37 18.14 -1.55
N SER A 205 10.78 18.43 -2.79
CA SER A 205 12.14 18.90 -3.10
C SER A 205 12.41 20.25 -2.44
N GLU A 206 11.48 21.20 -2.56
CA GLU A 206 11.57 22.50 -1.89
C GLU A 206 11.59 22.36 -0.36
N GLY A 207 10.77 21.46 0.20
CA GLY A 207 10.77 21.16 1.64
C GLY A 207 12.10 20.59 2.14
N LEU A 208 12.85 19.89 1.27
CA LEU A 208 14.21 19.43 1.57
C LEU A 208 15.24 20.56 1.48
N GLY A 209 14.90 21.71 0.90
CA GLY A 209 15.82 22.81 0.60
C GLY A 209 16.53 22.68 -0.74
N LEU A 210 16.00 21.83 -1.63
CA LEU A 210 16.56 21.55 -2.96
C LEU A 210 15.85 22.38 -4.03
N ASN A 211 16.36 22.32 -5.27
CA ASN A 211 15.63 22.86 -6.42
C ASN A 211 14.27 22.15 -6.56
N PRO A 212 13.16 22.86 -6.84
CA PRO A 212 11.85 22.23 -7.05
C PRO A 212 11.88 21.03 -8.02
N SER A 213 12.65 21.08 -9.11
CA SER A 213 12.67 19.98 -10.07
C SER A 213 13.51 18.76 -9.62
N HIS A 214 14.27 18.85 -8.52
CA HIS A 214 15.31 17.88 -8.19
C HIS A 214 14.82 16.43 -8.13
N LEU A 215 13.73 16.13 -7.40
CA LEU A 215 13.21 14.76 -7.31
C LEU A 215 12.64 14.25 -8.64
N ASN A 216 12.09 15.14 -9.47
CA ASN A 216 11.65 14.78 -10.81
C ASN A 216 12.85 14.49 -11.72
N ASP A 217 13.90 15.31 -11.64
CA ASP A 217 15.11 15.21 -12.47
C ASP A 217 15.92 13.93 -12.21
N ILE A 218 15.90 13.44 -10.96
CA ILE A 218 16.53 12.14 -10.61
C ILE A 218 15.62 10.93 -10.88
N GLY A 219 14.43 11.14 -11.45
CA GLY A 219 13.57 10.08 -11.95
C GLY A 219 12.54 9.52 -10.95
N CYS A 220 12.28 10.18 -9.81
CA CYS A 220 11.30 9.69 -8.83
C CYS A 220 9.87 9.58 -9.40
N ALA A 221 9.55 10.39 -10.42
CA ALA A 221 8.24 10.44 -11.06
C ALA A 221 8.15 9.69 -12.41
N GLU A 222 9.16 8.89 -12.79
CA GLU A 222 9.18 8.19 -14.08
C GLU A 222 8.33 6.90 -14.11
N GLY A 223 8.14 6.29 -12.94
CA GLY A 223 7.40 5.04 -12.80
C GLY A 223 6.12 5.23 -11.99
N LEU A 224 5.04 4.64 -12.48
CA LEU A 224 3.74 4.63 -11.81
C LEU A 224 3.10 3.27 -11.96
N VAL A 225 2.63 2.74 -10.85
CA VAL A 225 1.80 1.55 -10.81
C VAL A 225 0.57 1.83 -9.97
N VAL A 226 -0.58 1.36 -10.47
CA VAL A 226 -1.87 1.54 -9.83
C VAL A 226 -2.39 0.18 -9.37
N LEU A 227 -2.75 0.08 -8.09
CA LEU A 227 -3.34 -1.08 -7.45
C LEU A 227 -4.77 -0.75 -7.01
N GLY A 228 -5.75 -1.35 -7.68
CA GLY A 228 -7.13 -1.36 -7.22
C GLY A 228 -7.33 -2.47 -6.21
N HIS A 229 -7.55 -2.12 -4.94
CA HIS A 229 -7.80 -3.07 -3.87
C HIS A 229 -9.30 -3.18 -3.58
N TYR A 230 -9.76 -4.41 -3.43
CA TYR A 230 -11.12 -4.76 -3.00
C TYR A 230 -11.03 -5.57 -1.72
N TYR A 231 -11.66 -5.06 -0.67
CA TYR A 231 -11.72 -5.68 0.65
C TYR A 231 -13.17 -6.13 0.90
N PRO A 232 -13.51 -7.40 0.66
CA PRO A 232 -14.86 -7.90 0.92
C PRO A 232 -15.22 -7.77 2.40
N ALA A 233 -16.53 -7.73 2.69
CA ALA A 233 -17.01 -7.87 4.06
C ALA A 233 -16.47 -9.16 4.70
N CYS A 234 -15.94 -9.07 5.92
CA CYS A 234 -15.30 -10.18 6.62
C CYS A 234 -16.20 -10.67 7.77
N PRO A 235 -16.49 -11.97 7.90
CA PRO A 235 -17.35 -12.47 9.00
C PRO A 235 -16.67 -12.36 10.38
N GLN A 236 -15.34 -12.41 10.42
CA GLN A 236 -14.51 -12.37 11.65
C GLN A 236 -13.34 -11.38 11.48
N PRO A 237 -13.60 -10.06 11.38
CA PRO A 237 -12.57 -9.05 11.13
C PRO A 237 -11.52 -8.96 12.24
N GLU A 238 -11.84 -9.40 13.46
CA GLU A 238 -10.92 -9.47 14.58
C GLU A 238 -9.81 -10.52 14.40
N LEU A 239 -9.97 -11.46 13.45
CA LEU A 239 -9.02 -12.54 13.20
C LEU A 239 -8.10 -12.27 12.01
N THR A 240 -8.38 -11.28 11.17
CA THR A 240 -7.67 -11.04 9.91
C THR A 240 -7.42 -9.56 9.66
N MET A 241 -6.66 -9.24 8.62
CA MET A 241 -6.36 -7.88 8.19
C MET A 241 -6.62 -7.73 6.70
N GLY A 242 -7.08 -6.55 6.28
CA GLY A 242 -7.19 -6.22 4.88
C GLY A 242 -5.80 -6.04 4.26
N THR A 243 -4.88 -5.44 5.00
CA THR A 243 -3.45 -5.39 4.66
C THR A 243 -2.64 -5.34 5.95
N SER A 244 -1.73 -6.29 6.12
CA SER A 244 -0.79 -6.39 7.23
C SER A 244 0.05 -5.11 7.38
N LYS A 245 0.54 -4.85 8.59
CA LYS A 245 1.42 -3.70 8.86
C LYS A 245 2.67 -3.74 7.98
N HIS A 246 2.97 -2.62 7.34
CA HIS A 246 4.14 -2.47 6.47
C HIS A 246 4.46 -0.99 6.23
N SER A 247 5.65 -0.71 5.72
CA SER A 247 6.01 0.57 5.11
C SER A 247 6.11 0.38 3.59
N ASP A 248 5.85 1.44 2.81
CA ASP A 248 5.83 1.32 1.35
C ASP A 248 7.23 1.31 0.74
N SER A 249 7.43 0.49 -0.29
CA SER A 249 8.69 0.43 -1.04
C SER A 249 8.84 1.46 -2.16
N SER A 250 7.90 2.40 -2.28
CA SER A 250 7.87 3.47 -3.28
C SER A 250 8.71 4.68 -2.85
N PHE A 251 8.81 5.71 -3.70
CA PHE A 251 9.23 7.04 -3.28
C PHE A 251 8.10 7.73 -2.51
N ILE A 252 6.93 7.78 -3.14
CA ILE A 252 5.67 8.17 -2.49
C ILE A 252 4.56 7.26 -2.98
N THR A 253 3.50 7.17 -2.19
CA THR A 253 2.24 6.55 -2.58
C THR A 253 1.13 7.58 -2.51
N MET A 254 0.26 7.59 -3.50
CA MET A 254 -0.97 8.38 -3.54
C MET A 254 -2.16 7.43 -3.49
N LEU A 255 -3.02 7.58 -2.50
CA LEU A 255 -4.10 6.65 -2.21
C LEU A 255 -5.44 7.36 -2.28
N LEU A 256 -6.29 6.87 -3.19
CA LEU A 256 -7.71 7.19 -3.24
C LEU A 256 -8.48 6.16 -2.41
N GLN A 257 -9.31 6.63 -1.49
CA GLN A 257 -10.10 5.80 -0.58
C GLN A 257 -11.59 6.06 -0.77
N ASP A 258 -12.42 5.06 -0.49
CA ASP A 258 -13.86 5.28 -0.35
C ASP A 258 -14.23 5.84 1.03
N HIS A 259 -15.53 5.99 1.27
CA HIS A 259 -16.07 6.54 2.52
C HIS A 259 -16.05 5.56 3.71
N ILE A 260 -15.66 4.29 3.51
CA ILE A 260 -15.67 3.27 4.57
C ILE A 260 -14.43 3.41 5.46
N GLY A 261 -13.29 3.82 4.90
CA GLY A 261 -12.05 3.99 5.66
C GLY A 261 -11.42 2.67 6.08
N GLY A 262 -10.69 2.65 7.19
CA GLY A 262 -9.99 1.45 7.70
C GLY A 262 -8.48 1.43 7.44
N LEU A 263 -7.92 2.45 6.80
CA LEU A 263 -6.47 2.67 6.82
C LEU A 263 -6.08 3.21 8.20
N GLN A 264 -5.06 2.60 8.80
CA GLN A 264 -4.44 3.06 10.03
C GLN A 264 -2.96 3.32 9.81
N VAL A 265 -2.47 4.43 10.35
CA VAL A 265 -1.04 4.80 10.36
C VAL A 265 -0.49 4.69 11.78
N LEU A 266 0.74 4.20 11.93
CA LEU A 266 1.41 4.15 13.22
C LEU A 266 2.06 5.50 13.51
N HIS A 267 1.44 6.32 14.35
CA HIS A 267 1.98 7.61 14.77
C HIS A 267 2.22 7.61 16.28
N GLN A 268 3.44 7.94 16.70
CA GLN A 268 3.84 7.96 18.13
C GLN A 268 3.50 6.65 18.88
N ASN A 269 3.77 5.50 18.24
CA ASN A 269 3.44 4.15 18.73
C ASN A 269 1.94 3.87 18.95
N GLN A 270 1.06 4.66 18.34
CA GLN A 270 -0.38 4.46 18.35
C GLN A 270 -0.91 4.30 16.92
N TRP A 271 -1.83 3.37 16.73
CA TRP A 271 -2.52 3.21 15.45
C TRP A 271 -3.62 4.26 15.33
N ILE A 272 -3.46 5.17 14.37
CA ILE A 272 -4.38 6.29 14.13
C ILE A 272 -5.15 6.02 12.84
N ASP A 273 -6.48 6.09 12.91
CA ASP A 273 -7.33 6.01 11.73
C ASP A 273 -7.12 7.22 10.82
N VAL A 274 -6.93 6.98 9.53
CA VAL A 274 -6.93 8.04 8.52
C VAL A 274 -8.39 8.33 8.15
N PRO A 275 -8.91 9.52 8.45
CA PRO A 275 -10.32 9.82 8.24
C PRO A 275 -10.64 9.88 6.74
N PRO A 276 -11.66 9.14 6.25
CA PRO A 276 -12.12 9.28 4.87
C PRO A 276 -12.59 10.70 4.60
N MET A 277 -11.98 11.36 3.62
CA MET A 277 -12.33 12.72 3.21
C MET A 277 -12.74 12.72 1.73
N PRO A 278 -13.99 13.11 1.40
CA PRO A 278 -14.44 13.17 0.01
C PRO A 278 -13.55 14.10 -0.83
N GLY A 279 -13.11 13.62 -1.98
CA GLY A 279 -12.26 14.38 -2.89
C GLY A 279 -10.82 14.61 -2.39
N ALA A 280 -10.38 13.90 -1.35
CA ALA A 280 -8.99 13.93 -0.91
C ALA A 280 -8.18 12.76 -1.48
N ILE A 281 -6.88 12.99 -1.66
CA ILE A 281 -5.90 11.94 -1.92
C ILE A 281 -4.97 11.87 -0.70
N VAL A 282 -4.81 10.69 -0.13
CA VAL A 282 -3.82 10.45 0.92
C VAL A 282 -2.46 10.28 0.26
N VAL A 283 -1.44 10.99 0.73
CA VAL A 283 -0.06 10.86 0.29
C VAL A 283 0.76 10.32 1.45
N ASN A 284 1.62 9.36 1.17
CA ASN A 284 2.62 8.91 2.13
C ASN A 284 4.00 8.77 1.51
N ILE A 285 4.99 8.99 2.37
CA ILE A 285 6.41 8.81 2.06
C ILE A 285 6.71 7.31 2.09
N GLY A 286 7.46 6.85 1.09
CA GLY A 286 7.95 5.48 1.03
C GLY A 286 9.43 5.37 1.38
N ASP A 287 9.87 4.13 1.59
CA ASP A 287 11.19 3.75 2.03
C ASP A 287 12.30 4.28 1.09
N LEU A 288 12.05 4.33 -0.23
CA LEU A 288 13.03 4.86 -1.18
C LEU A 288 13.28 6.35 -0.93
N LEU A 289 12.24 7.13 -0.62
CA LEU A 289 12.37 8.56 -0.35
C LEU A 289 12.96 8.81 1.06
N GLN A 290 12.58 8.02 2.07
CA GLN A 290 13.20 8.11 3.39
C GLN A 290 14.71 7.82 3.32
N ALA A 291 15.07 6.65 2.81
CA ALA A 291 16.43 6.14 2.95
C ALA A 291 17.35 6.59 1.84
N LEU A 292 16.91 6.46 0.58
CA LEU A 292 17.77 6.67 -0.57
C LEU A 292 17.81 8.10 -1.05
N ILE A 293 17.01 9.00 -0.48
CA ILE A 293 16.94 10.39 -0.89
C ILE A 293 17.19 11.30 0.32
N SER A 294 16.31 11.23 1.34
CA SER A 294 16.26 12.22 2.41
C SER A 294 17.14 11.94 3.64
N ASN A 295 17.79 10.77 3.71
CA ASN A 295 18.64 10.34 4.83
C ASN A 295 17.94 10.39 6.21
N ASP A 296 16.70 9.88 6.26
CA ASP A 296 15.76 9.96 7.41
C ASP A 296 15.21 11.37 7.72
N LYS A 297 15.36 12.35 6.84
CA LYS A 297 14.67 13.64 7.04
C LYS A 297 13.16 13.47 6.87
N TYR A 298 12.72 12.81 5.80
CA TYR A 298 11.33 12.37 5.68
C TYR A 298 11.18 10.93 6.17
N ILE A 299 10.03 10.61 6.76
CA ILE A 299 9.79 9.31 7.40
C ILE A 299 8.77 8.49 6.61
N SER A 300 9.13 7.26 6.29
CA SER A 300 8.25 6.20 5.81
C SER A 300 7.68 5.48 7.03
N VAL A 301 6.36 5.43 7.12
CA VAL A 301 5.66 5.02 8.34
C VAL A 301 4.89 3.73 8.14
N GLU A 302 4.92 2.89 9.18
CA GLU A 302 4.13 1.67 9.19
C GLU A 302 2.64 2.00 9.14
N HIS A 303 1.92 1.34 8.24
CA HIS A 303 0.49 1.47 8.09
C HIS A 303 -0.15 0.10 7.85
N ARG A 304 -1.42 -0.05 8.22
CA ARG A 304 -2.21 -1.28 8.07
C ARG A 304 -3.62 -0.96 7.59
N VAL A 305 -4.33 -1.96 7.08
CA VAL A 305 -5.74 -1.82 6.68
C VAL A 305 -6.60 -2.83 7.41
N LEU A 306 -7.58 -2.33 8.18
CA LEU A 306 -8.56 -3.14 8.90
C LEU A 306 -9.63 -3.70 7.94
N THR A 307 -10.22 -4.82 8.32
CA THR A 307 -11.44 -5.34 7.68
C THR A 307 -12.67 -4.94 8.49
N ASN A 308 -13.85 -5.07 7.89
CA ASN A 308 -15.12 -4.80 8.55
C ASN A 308 -16.19 -5.84 8.19
N LYS A 309 -17.21 -6.00 9.04
CA LYS A 309 -18.31 -6.97 8.81
C LYS A 309 -19.38 -6.49 7.83
N LEU A 310 -19.48 -5.18 7.60
CA LEU A 310 -20.70 -4.56 7.09
C LEU A 310 -20.69 -4.35 5.58
N SER A 311 -19.54 -4.00 5.02
CA SER A 311 -19.46 -3.47 3.66
C SER A 311 -18.11 -3.72 2.99
N SER A 312 -18.14 -3.96 1.68
CA SER A 312 -16.93 -4.07 0.87
C SER A 312 -16.30 -2.69 0.66
N ARG A 313 -15.04 -2.56 1.06
CA ARG A 313 -14.22 -1.36 0.88
C ARG A 313 -13.41 -1.42 -0.40
N ILE A 314 -13.27 -0.28 -1.09
CA ILE A 314 -12.39 -0.08 -2.23
C ILE A 314 -11.31 0.94 -1.89
N SER A 315 -10.09 0.72 -2.37
CA SER A 315 -9.11 1.79 -2.47
C SER A 315 -8.23 1.61 -3.70
N VAL A 316 -7.73 2.72 -4.25
CA VAL A 316 -6.83 2.72 -5.40
C VAL A 316 -5.51 3.36 -4.98
N ALA A 317 -4.48 2.54 -4.86
CA ALA A 317 -3.14 2.94 -4.43
C ALA A 317 -2.23 3.15 -5.65
N CYS A 318 -1.59 4.30 -5.73
CA CYS A 318 -0.74 4.72 -6.84
C CYS A 318 0.68 4.88 -6.34
N PHE A 319 1.55 3.94 -6.70
CA PHE A 319 2.93 3.88 -6.24
C PHE A 319 3.85 4.55 -7.25
N PHE A 320 4.54 5.59 -6.82
CA PHE A 320 5.62 6.21 -7.59
C PHE A 320 6.92 5.47 -7.31
N GLY A 321 7.38 4.70 -8.28
CA GLY A 321 8.58 3.88 -8.15
C GLY A 321 9.00 3.33 -9.49
N THR A 322 10.32 3.29 -9.72
CA THR A 322 10.92 2.88 -11.00
C THR A 322 11.20 1.38 -11.07
N TYR A 323 10.61 0.56 -10.20
CA TYR A 323 10.72 -0.91 -10.25
C TYR A 323 10.17 -1.58 -11.52
N PRO A 324 9.29 -0.97 -12.33
CA PRO A 324 8.94 -1.51 -13.66
C PRO A 324 10.04 -1.28 -14.70
N LEU A 325 11.01 -0.40 -14.42
CA LEU A 325 12.13 -0.08 -15.30
C LEU A 325 13.33 -0.97 -14.96
N ALA A 326 13.96 -1.54 -15.98
CA ALA A 326 15.32 -2.06 -15.85
C ALA A 326 16.34 -0.90 -15.77
N SER A 327 16.13 0.03 -14.82
CA SER A 327 17.04 1.15 -14.60
C SER A 327 18.22 0.69 -13.76
N SER A 328 19.42 1.06 -14.19
CA SER A 328 20.65 0.90 -13.41
C SER A 328 20.99 2.16 -12.59
N ASN A 329 20.04 3.10 -12.49
CA ASN A 329 20.23 4.29 -11.68
C ASN A 329 20.45 3.89 -10.22
N LEU A 330 21.54 4.40 -9.68
CA LEU A 330 21.91 4.22 -8.29
C LEU A 330 21.30 5.35 -7.46
N TYR A 331 20.58 4.96 -6.42
CA TYR A 331 19.97 5.87 -5.46
C TYR A 331 20.68 5.69 -4.12
N GLY A 332 20.91 6.80 -3.44
CA GLY A 332 21.51 6.88 -2.13
C GLY A 332 21.42 8.32 -1.61
N PRO A 333 21.64 8.52 -0.31
CA PRO A 333 21.41 9.81 0.35
C PRO A 333 21.91 11.01 -0.48
N ILE A 334 21.03 11.98 -0.75
CA ILE A 334 21.38 13.16 -1.56
C ILE A 334 22.54 13.90 -0.91
N THR A 335 23.60 14.14 -1.68
CA THR A 335 24.86 14.72 -1.19
C THR A 335 24.67 16.09 -0.53
N GLU A 336 23.76 16.89 -1.05
CA GLU A 336 23.41 18.23 -0.57
C GLU A 336 22.72 18.22 0.81
N LEU A 337 22.20 17.06 1.24
CA LEU A 337 21.59 16.86 2.55
C LEU A 337 22.57 16.27 3.58
N LEU A 338 23.78 15.90 3.16
CA LEU A 338 24.80 15.30 4.00
C LEU A 338 25.71 16.38 4.61
N SER A 339 26.15 16.13 5.83
CA SER A 339 27.13 16.96 6.54
C SER A 339 27.92 16.10 7.53
N GLU A 340 28.93 16.67 8.21
CA GLU A 340 29.64 15.96 9.28
C GLU A 340 28.68 15.51 10.40
N ASP A 341 27.64 16.31 10.69
CA ASP A 341 26.62 16.01 11.69
C ASP A 341 25.48 15.12 11.16
N ASN A 342 25.35 14.97 9.84
CA ASN A 342 24.38 14.09 9.18
C ASN A 342 25.07 13.22 8.12
N PRO A 343 25.90 12.24 8.53
CA PRO A 343 26.56 11.34 7.58
C PRO A 343 25.54 10.42 6.89
N PRO A 344 25.90 9.79 5.76
CA PRO A 344 25.02 8.86 5.07
C PRO A 344 24.68 7.67 6.00
N LYS A 345 23.40 7.43 6.20
CA LYS A 345 22.89 6.32 7.04
C LYS A 345 22.58 5.07 6.23
N TYR A 346 22.51 5.20 4.92
CA TYR A 346 22.10 4.14 4.00
C TYR A 346 23.11 3.95 2.87
N ARG A 347 23.30 2.70 2.46
CA ARG A 347 24.12 2.35 1.31
C ARG A 347 23.40 2.67 0.00
N VAL A 348 24.19 2.98 -1.02
CA VAL A 348 23.71 3.17 -2.39
C VAL A 348 23.17 1.84 -2.94
N THR A 349 22.03 1.87 -3.63
CA THR A 349 21.42 0.69 -4.27
C THR A 349 20.57 1.08 -5.48
N THR A 350 20.12 0.11 -6.27
CA THR A 350 19.14 0.35 -7.33
C THR A 350 17.72 0.14 -6.79
N VAL A 351 16.73 0.80 -7.40
CA VAL A 351 15.31 0.57 -7.08
C VAL A 351 14.92 -0.89 -7.33
N ASN A 352 15.51 -1.54 -8.34
CA ASN A 352 15.25 -2.95 -8.65
C ASN A 352 15.77 -3.90 -7.58
N ASP A 353 16.98 -3.67 -7.06
CA ASP A 353 17.53 -4.49 -5.98
C ASP A 353 16.68 -4.34 -4.71
N TYR A 354 16.31 -3.10 -4.39
CA TYR A 354 15.44 -2.79 -3.26
C TYR A 354 14.06 -3.46 -3.40
N ALA A 355 13.39 -3.29 -4.54
CA ALA A 355 12.07 -3.89 -4.80
C ALA A 355 12.12 -5.43 -4.82
N SER A 356 13.20 -6.02 -5.35
CA SER A 356 13.39 -7.47 -5.36
C SER A 356 13.56 -8.03 -3.95
N TYR A 357 14.35 -7.36 -3.11
CA TYR A 357 14.48 -7.71 -1.69
C TYR A 357 13.14 -7.58 -0.96
N TYR A 358 12.45 -6.44 -1.13
CA TYR A 358 11.16 -6.17 -0.51
C TYR A 358 10.10 -7.23 -0.86
N ARG A 359 9.97 -7.60 -2.14
CA ARG A 359 9.02 -8.64 -2.58
C ARG A 359 9.35 -10.01 -2.01
N LYS A 360 10.64 -10.38 -2.00
CA LYS A 360 11.08 -11.67 -1.45
C LYS A 360 10.84 -11.76 0.05
N LYS A 361 11.00 -10.65 0.75
CA LYS A 361 10.77 -10.54 2.19
C LYS A 361 9.27 -10.63 2.52
N GLY A 362 8.40 -10.03 1.71
CA GLY A 362 6.96 -9.97 1.98
C GLY A 362 6.62 -9.05 3.16
N LEU A 363 5.34 -8.97 3.53
CA LEU A 363 4.86 -8.11 4.62
C LEU A 363 4.97 -8.82 5.98
N ASP A 364 6.19 -8.98 6.47
CA ASP A 364 6.51 -9.69 7.73
C ASP A 364 6.50 -8.82 8.99
N GLY A 365 6.22 -7.52 8.85
CA GLY A 365 6.18 -6.55 9.95
C GLY A 365 7.54 -6.06 10.46
N THR A 366 8.62 -6.30 9.72
CA THR A 366 9.92 -5.64 9.94
C THR A 366 10.18 -4.62 8.83
N SER A 367 11.02 -3.59 9.06
CA SER A 367 11.37 -2.63 7.99
C SER A 367 12.38 -3.22 7.01
N ALA A 368 12.19 -3.00 5.70
CA ALA A 368 13.16 -3.40 4.69
C ALA A 368 14.41 -2.50 4.68
N LEU A 369 14.31 -1.28 5.21
CA LEU A 369 15.43 -0.34 5.33
C LEU A 369 16.58 -0.84 6.19
N LEU A 370 16.30 -1.69 7.19
CA LEU A 370 17.34 -2.28 8.06
C LEU A 370 18.41 -3.03 7.27
N HIS A 371 18.05 -3.61 6.13
CA HIS A 371 19.00 -4.33 5.27
C HIS A 371 20.00 -3.38 4.57
N TYR A 372 19.65 -2.10 4.41
CA TYR A 372 20.41 -1.10 3.67
C TYR A 372 21.10 -0.06 4.56
N LYS A 373 20.89 -0.11 5.88
CA LYS A 373 21.54 0.78 6.84
C LYS A 373 23.04 0.48 6.95
N ILE A 374 23.87 1.52 7.13
CA ILE A 374 25.33 1.44 7.30
C ILE A 374 25.69 1.11 8.75
#